data_AF-A0A101IB69-F1
#
_entry.id   AF-A0A101IB69-F1
#
_cell.length_a   1.000
_cell.length_b   1.000
_cell.length_c   1.000
_cell.angle_alpha   90.00
_cell.angle_beta   90.00
_cell.angle_gamma   90.00
#
_symmetry.space_group_name_H-M   'P 1'
#
loop_
_entity.id
_entity.type
_entity.pdbx_description
1 polymer ?
#
loop_
_entity_poly.entity_id
_entity_poly.type
_entity_poly.pdbx_seq_one_letter_code
_entity_poly.pdbx_strand_id
1 'polypeptide(L)'
;MHFDYLRYPYRTFGYHPSVLEKFKEWSSIRQSEGAAYDFDAFRRYLLTEEARKLHETSSTHNANSSFAVYNRYERRAFHERLQPWVNWIRDGFPHFAVVMAYEDNVKAVLESVEEINDYLNGLNRVRIGLGAFKLLERPSVLEEMIIRLRTLSPNEITLFSLRSLKASAALKNLLKRMFAG
;
A
#
# COMPACT_ATOMS: atom_id res chain seq x y z
N MET A 1 -15.03 1.61 -1.28
CA MET A 1 -14.45 2.20 -0.07
C MET A 1 -12.94 2.20 -0.17
N HIS A 2 -12.31 3.35 0.08
CA HIS A 2 -10.85 3.45 0.19
C HIS A 2 -10.49 3.68 1.65
N PHE A 3 -9.69 2.78 2.20
CA PHE A 3 -9.17 2.87 3.55
C PHE A 3 -7.75 3.43 3.48
N ASP A 4 -7.46 4.43 4.31
CA ASP A 4 -6.08 4.89 4.50
C ASP A 4 -5.25 3.78 5.18
N TYR A 5 -4.01 4.06 5.54
CA TYR A 5 -3.09 3.06 6.08
C TYR A 5 -3.64 2.31 7.30
N LEU A 6 -4.01 1.05 7.09
CA LEU A 6 -4.21 0.07 8.17
C LEU A 6 -2.86 -0.58 8.51
N ARG A 7 -2.28 -0.18 9.64
CA ARG A 7 -0.93 -0.57 10.07
C ARG A 7 -0.65 -0.23 11.54
N TYR A 8 0.49 -0.67 12.04
CA TYR A 8 1.05 -0.09 13.26
C TYR A 8 1.79 1.24 12.96
N PRO A 9 1.80 2.19 13.91
CA PRO A 9 2.60 3.40 13.79
C PRO A 9 4.09 3.09 13.59
N TYR A 10 4.63 2.14 14.34
CA TYR A 10 6.01 1.65 14.29
C TYR A 10 6.12 0.27 14.94
N ARG A 11 7.20 -0.47 14.66
CA ARG A 11 7.43 -1.84 15.15
C ARG A 11 7.42 -1.97 16.68
N THR A 12 7.75 -0.93 17.43
CA THR A 12 7.72 -0.95 18.91
C THR A 12 6.35 -0.61 19.52
N PHE A 13 5.29 -0.50 18.72
CA PHE A 13 3.93 -0.18 19.21
C PHE A 13 3.09 -1.44 19.50
N GLY A 14 2.05 -1.31 20.34
CA GLY A 14 1.04 -2.37 20.53
C GLY A 14 1.29 -3.34 21.70
N TYR A 15 2.17 -2.99 22.64
CA TYR A 15 2.52 -3.81 23.80
C TYR A 15 1.60 -3.60 25.02
N HIS A 16 0.32 -3.24 24.79
CA HIS A 16 -0.63 -3.12 25.91
C HIS A 16 -0.83 -4.50 26.58
N PRO A 17 -0.93 -4.60 27.93
CA PRO A 17 -1.00 -5.88 28.63
C PRO A 17 -2.06 -6.84 28.08
N SER A 18 -3.27 -6.35 27.80
CA SER A 18 -4.34 -7.17 27.22
C SER A 18 -4.04 -7.70 25.81
N VAL A 19 -3.19 -7.03 25.03
CA VAL A 19 -2.74 -7.51 23.72
C VAL A 19 -1.67 -8.59 23.90
N LEU A 20 -0.81 -8.45 24.91
CA LEU A 20 0.21 -9.45 25.24
C LEU A 20 -0.42 -10.74 25.78
N GLU A 21 -1.51 -10.66 26.54
CA GLU A 21 -2.28 -11.83 26.95
C GLU A 21 -2.86 -12.58 25.74
N LYS A 22 -3.49 -11.85 24.81
CA LYS A 22 -3.99 -12.44 23.55
C LYS A 22 -2.87 -13.05 22.71
N PHE A 23 -1.68 -12.44 22.71
CA PHE A 23 -0.52 -13.01 22.02
C PHE A 23 -0.12 -14.35 22.64
N LYS A 24 -0.07 -14.46 23.98
CA LYS A 24 0.26 -15.72 24.66
C LYS A 24 -0.70 -16.82 24.23
N GLU A 25 -2.00 -16.56 24.28
CA GLU A 25 -3.04 -17.49 23.83
C GLU A 25 -2.91 -17.86 22.34
N TRP A 26 -2.75 -16.87 21.48
CA TRP A 26 -2.59 -17.09 20.04
C TRP A 26 -1.34 -17.92 19.71
N SER A 27 -0.25 -17.69 20.44
CA SER A 27 1.03 -18.37 20.25
C SER A 27 1.02 -19.81 20.77
N SER A 28 0.33 -20.10 21.88
CA SER A 28 0.26 -21.46 22.42
C SER A 28 -0.50 -22.39 21.49
N ILE A 29 -1.60 -21.91 20.90
CA ILE A 29 -2.36 -22.64 19.88
C ILE A 29 -1.45 -22.98 18.69
N ARG A 30 -0.71 -22.01 18.15
CA ARG A 30 0.14 -22.24 16.96
C ARG A 30 1.41 -23.03 17.21
N GLN A 31 1.96 -22.97 18.43
CA GLN A 31 3.05 -23.87 18.82
C GLN A 31 2.59 -25.32 18.80
N SER A 32 1.34 -25.62 19.18
CA SER A 32 0.79 -26.98 19.04
C SER A 32 0.60 -27.41 17.58
N GLU A 33 0.52 -26.45 16.64
CA GLU A 33 0.51 -26.67 15.19
C GLU A 33 1.93 -26.76 14.59
N GLY A 34 2.98 -26.73 15.41
CA GLY A 34 4.38 -26.89 14.98
C GLY A 34 5.07 -25.62 14.49
N ALA A 35 4.48 -24.43 14.72
CA ALA A 35 5.02 -23.17 14.23
C ALA A 35 5.47 -22.23 15.37
N ALA A 36 6.71 -21.77 15.30
CA ALA A 36 7.25 -20.74 16.19
C ALA A 36 6.96 -19.35 15.60
N TYR A 37 6.12 -18.56 16.27
CA TYR A 37 5.78 -17.21 15.85
C TYR A 37 6.22 -16.17 16.87
N ASP A 38 6.74 -15.05 16.37
CA ASP A 38 7.06 -13.88 17.18
C ASP A 38 5.83 -12.95 17.33
N PHE A 39 5.99 -11.92 18.16
CA PHE A 39 4.94 -10.93 18.38
C PHE A 39 4.64 -10.09 17.11
N ASP A 40 5.60 -9.98 16.19
CA ASP A 40 5.38 -9.29 14.92
C ASP A 40 4.42 -10.10 14.03
N ALA A 41 4.55 -11.43 14.02
CA ALA A 41 3.66 -12.32 13.28
C ALA A 41 2.23 -12.25 13.79
N PHE A 42 2.04 -12.23 15.11
CA PHE A 42 0.73 -12.00 15.71
C PHE A 42 0.12 -10.66 15.32
N ARG A 43 0.91 -9.59 15.33
CA ARG A 43 0.44 -8.24 14.96
C ARG A 43 0.08 -8.15 13.48
N ARG A 44 0.87 -8.77 12.60
CA ARG A 44 0.54 -8.92 11.18
C ARG A 44 -0.74 -9.73 10.98
N TYR A 45 -0.94 -10.80 11.76
CA TYR A 45 -2.18 -11.58 11.77
C TYR A 45 -3.38 -10.70 12.14
N LEU A 46 -3.31 -9.94 13.24
CA LEU A 46 -4.41 -9.05 13.65
C LEU A 46 -4.77 -8.01 12.58
N LEU A 47 -3.77 -7.40 11.95
CA LEU A 47 -4.01 -6.44 10.85
C LEU A 47 -4.62 -7.12 9.62
N THR A 48 -4.24 -8.35 9.33
CA THR A 48 -4.79 -9.14 8.23
C THR A 48 -6.26 -9.44 8.47
N GLU A 49 -6.62 -9.86 9.68
CA GLU A 49 -8.01 -10.14 10.06
C GLU A 49 -8.87 -8.88 10.01
N GLU A 50 -8.35 -7.74 10.46
CA GLU A 50 -9.06 -6.46 10.39
C GLU A 50 -9.24 -5.99 8.94
N ALA A 51 -8.19 -6.09 8.11
CA ALA A 51 -8.27 -5.78 6.69
C ALA A 51 -9.31 -6.66 5.97
N ARG A 52 -9.37 -7.95 6.32
CA ARG A 52 -10.33 -8.90 5.77
C ARG A 52 -11.76 -8.53 6.13
N LYS A 53 -12.05 -8.24 7.41
CA LYS A 53 -13.37 -7.78 7.86
C LYS A 53 -13.85 -6.52 7.15
N LEU A 54 -12.96 -5.54 6.97
CA LEU A 54 -13.26 -4.30 6.24
C LEU A 54 -13.56 -4.56 4.76
N HIS A 55 -12.83 -5.49 4.12
CA HIS A 55 -13.10 -5.93 2.76
C HIS A 55 -14.44 -6.65 2.64
N GLU A 56 -14.73 -7.59 3.52
CA GLU A 56 -16.01 -8.32 3.58
C GLU A 56 -17.17 -7.33 3.78
N THR A 57 -17.04 -6.41 4.73
CA THR A 57 -18.05 -5.35 4.97
C THR A 57 -18.24 -4.44 3.77
N SER A 58 -17.18 -4.11 3.03
CA SER A 58 -17.33 -3.35 1.77
C SER A 58 -18.11 -4.16 0.74
N SER A 59 -17.84 -5.46 0.64
CA SER A 59 -18.44 -6.36 -0.33
C SER A 59 -19.91 -6.62 -0.03
N THR A 60 -20.32 -6.70 1.24
CA THR A 60 -21.75 -6.79 1.62
C THR A 60 -22.56 -5.57 1.19
N HIS A 61 -21.90 -4.43 0.94
CA HIS A 61 -22.50 -3.21 0.42
C HIS A 61 -22.26 -3.04 -1.10
N ASN A 62 -21.88 -4.10 -1.83
CA ASN A 62 -21.54 -4.07 -3.25
C ASN A 62 -20.48 -3.02 -3.63
N ALA A 63 -19.53 -2.74 -2.73
CA ALA A 63 -18.49 -1.75 -2.93
C ALA A 63 -17.10 -2.39 -3.02
N ASN A 64 -16.33 -2.00 -4.04
CA ASN A 64 -14.91 -2.35 -4.12
C ASN A 64 -14.13 -1.76 -2.94
N SER A 65 -13.27 -2.55 -2.32
CA SER A 65 -12.37 -2.12 -1.25
C SER A 65 -10.97 -1.83 -1.78
N SER A 66 -10.32 -0.80 -1.22
CA SER A 66 -8.89 -0.56 -1.44
C SER A 66 -8.22 -0.04 -0.19
N PHE A 67 -6.91 -0.28 -0.06
CA PHE A 67 -6.12 0.18 1.07
C PHE A 67 -4.91 0.98 0.61
N ALA A 68 -4.62 2.10 1.26
CA ALA A 68 -3.33 2.76 1.15
C ALA A 68 -2.26 1.91 1.82
N VAL A 69 -1.20 1.60 1.06
CA VAL A 69 -0.14 0.69 1.51
C VAL A 69 1.25 1.25 1.29
N TYR A 70 2.17 0.85 2.14
CA TYR A 70 3.57 1.27 2.02
C TYR A 70 4.23 0.60 0.81
N ASN A 71 5.01 1.40 0.10
CA ASN A 71 5.99 0.95 -0.88
C ASN A 71 7.18 0.24 -0.19
N ARG A 72 8.14 -0.31 -0.95
CA ARG A 72 9.28 -1.12 -0.43
C ARG A 72 8.79 -2.20 0.52
N TYR A 73 8.16 -3.22 -0.05
CA TYR A 73 7.28 -4.15 0.67
C TYR A 73 7.98 -4.82 1.84
N GLU A 74 9.12 -5.46 1.62
CA GLU A 74 9.80 -6.22 2.68
C GLU A 74 10.25 -5.28 3.81
N ARG A 75 11.07 -4.29 3.48
CA ARG A 75 11.68 -3.39 4.48
C ARG A 75 10.64 -2.53 5.20
N ARG A 76 9.86 -1.75 4.46
CA ARG A 76 8.99 -0.72 5.07
C ARG A 76 7.63 -1.27 5.43
N ALA A 77 6.94 -1.91 4.49
CA ALA A 77 5.58 -2.34 4.74
C ALA A 77 5.56 -3.50 5.76
N PHE A 78 6.32 -4.57 5.50
CA PHE A 78 6.26 -5.80 6.28
C PHE A 78 7.00 -5.73 7.61
N HIS A 79 8.24 -5.22 7.63
CA HIS A 79 9.05 -5.18 8.86
C HIS A 79 8.88 -3.91 9.70
N GLU A 80 8.92 -2.71 9.10
CA GLU A 80 8.81 -1.46 9.87
C GLU A 80 7.37 -1.13 10.30
N ARG A 81 6.40 -1.34 9.40
CA ARG A 81 4.98 -0.96 9.60
C ARG A 81 4.06 -2.13 9.91
N LEU A 82 4.57 -3.36 9.82
CA LEU A 82 3.81 -4.60 10.08
C LEU A 82 2.55 -4.72 9.21
N GLN A 83 2.59 -4.19 7.97
CA GLN A 83 1.51 -4.18 7.01
C GLN A 83 1.77 -5.23 5.90
N PRO A 84 1.31 -6.48 6.05
CA PRO A 84 1.61 -7.58 5.13
C PRO A 84 0.71 -7.55 3.88
N TRP A 85 0.58 -6.41 3.22
CA TRP A 85 -0.44 -6.20 2.20
C TRP A 85 -0.25 -7.02 0.91
N VAL A 86 0.97 -7.40 0.54
CA VAL A 86 1.21 -8.36 -0.56
C VAL A 86 0.58 -9.72 -0.23
N ASN A 87 0.65 -10.16 1.04
CA ASN A 87 0.00 -11.40 1.47
C ASN A 87 -1.52 -11.27 1.33
N TRP A 88 -2.09 -10.11 1.69
CA TRP A 88 -3.52 -9.87 1.49
C TRP A 88 -3.91 -10.08 0.03
N ILE A 89 -3.19 -9.45 -0.90
CA ILE A 89 -3.49 -9.53 -2.34
C ILE A 89 -3.42 -10.98 -2.83
N ARG A 90 -2.41 -11.74 -2.40
CA ARG A 90 -2.28 -13.19 -2.69
C ARG A 90 -3.44 -14.00 -2.11
N ASP A 91 -3.91 -13.63 -0.92
CA ASP A 91 -5.08 -14.23 -0.26
C ASP A 91 -6.43 -13.76 -0.84
N GLY A 92 -6.40 -12.97 -1.92
CA GLY A 92 -7.62 -12.58 -2.65
C GLY A 92 -8.26 -11.26 -2.20
N PHE A 93 -7.68 -10.47 -1.29
CA PHE A 93 -8.26 -9.19 -0.84
C PHE A 93 -7.18 -8.11 -0.59
N PRO A 94 -7.51 -6.81 -0.51
CA PRO A 94 -8.72 -6.13 -0.99
C PRO A 94 -8.82 -6.16 -2.51
N HIS A 95 -9.85 -5.56 -3.11
CA HIS A 95 -9.93 -5.49 -4.59
C HIS A 95 -8.68 -4.83 -5.19
N PHE A 96 -8.21 -3.73 -4.57
CA PHE A 96 -6.99 -3.04 -4.99
C PHE A 96 -6.10 -2.62 -3.81
N ALA A 97 -4.79 -2.76 -3.96
CA ALA A 97 -3.82 -2.07 -3.13
C ALA A 97 -3.43 -0.73 -3.78
N VAL A 98 -3.36 0.35 -3.00
CA VAL A 98 -2.90 1.66 -3.48
C VAL A 98 -1.54 1.94 -2.86
N VAL A 99 -0.48 1.67 -3.61
CA VAL A 99 0.91 1.83 -3.15
C VAL A 99 1.26 3.30 -3.14
N MET A 100 1.67 3.81 -1.97
CA MET A 100 1.96 5.22 -1.78
C MET A 100 3.44 5.50 -2.07
N ALA A 101 3.82 5.43 -3.34
CA ALA A 101 5.17 5.67 -3.85
C ALA A 101 5.46 7.19 -3.96
N TYR A 102 5.61 7.83 -2.81
CA TYR A 102 5.75 9.29 -2.69
C TYR A 102 7.20 9.77 -2.70
N GLU A 103 8.14 8.97 -3.17
CA GLU A 103 9.49 9.42 -3.52
C GLU A 103 9.42 10.47 -4.64
N ASP A 104 10.41 11.35 -4.68
CA ASP A 104 10.43 12.50 -5.59
C ASP A 104 11.46 12.34 -6.72
N ASN A 105 11.98 11.12 -6.92
CA ASN A 105 12.86 10.75 -8.02
C ASN A 105 12.39 9.47 -8.70
N VAL A 106 12.55 9.43 -10.03
CA VAL A 106 12.02 8.38 -10.90
C VAL A 106 12.56 7.00 -10.52
N LYS A 107 13.88 6.90 -10.29
CA LYS A 107 14.56 5.64 -9.98
C LYS A 107 14.00 4.98 -8.73
N ALA A 108 13.89 5.70 -7.62
CA ALA A 108 13.43 5.15 -6.35
C ALA A 108 11.96 4.67 -6.41
N VAL A 109 11.11 5.37 -7.18
CA VAL A 109 9.73 4.96 -7.44
C VAL A 109 9.71 3.67 -8.25
N LEU A 110 10.41 3.63 -9.40
CA LEU A 110 10.42 2.47 -10.29
C LEU A 110 10.94 1.22 -9.60
N GLU A 111 12.10 1.29 -8.95
CA GLU A 111 12.66 0.15 -8.20
C GLU A 111 11.68 -0.38 -7.14
N SER A 112 10.92 0.51 -6.49
CA SER A 112 9.94 0.07 -5.51
C SER A 112 8.73 -0.62 -6.14
N VAL A 113 8.35 -0.25 -7.35
CA VAL A 113 7.20 -0.84 -8.05
C VAL A 113 7.58 -2.14 -8.76
N GLU A 114 8.81 -2.22 -9.29
CA GLU A 114 9.40 -3.46 -9.82
C GLU A 114 9.50 -4.52 -8.72
N GLU A 115 10.02 -4.16 -7.54
CA GLU A 115 10.05 -5.05 -6.37
C GLU A 115 8.65 -5.63 -6.06
N ILE A 116 7.61 -4.78 -6.08
CA ILE A 116 6.23 -5.20 -5.84
C ILE A 116 5.72 -6.12 -6.96
N ASN A 117 6.05 -5.80 -8.21
CA ASN A 117 5.68 -6.62 -9.36
C ASN A 117 6.28 -8.02 -9.24
N ASP A 118 7.53 -8.13 -8.79
CA ASP A 118 8.20 -9.42 -8.57
C ASP A 118 7.53 -10.23 -7.45
N TYR A 119 7.06 -9.58 -6.38
CA TYR A 119 6.30 -10.27 -5.34
C TYR A 119 4.93 -10.76 -5.82
N LEU A 120 4.26 -10.04 -6.72
CA LEU A 120 2.88 -10.34 -7.11
C LEU A 120 2.75 -11.04 -8.47
N ASN A 121 3.85 -11.14 -9.24
CA ASN A 121 3.85 -11.56 -10.64
C ASN A 121 2.86 -10.76 -11.50
N GLY A 122 2.78 -9.45 -11.24
CA GLY A 122 1.87 -8.54 -11.93
C GLY A 122 1.28 -7.45 -11.04
N LEU A 123 0.80 -6.39 -11.68
CA LEU A 123 0.26 -5.20 -11.00
C LEU A 123 -1.24 -4.96 -11.30
N ASN A 124 -1.96 -5.97 -11.78
CA ASN A 124 -3.39 -5.89 -12.16
C ASN A 124 -4.32 -5.50 -10.99
N ARG A 125 -3.90 -5.69 -9.74
CA ARG A 125 -4.62 -5.28 -8.52
C ARG A 125 -3.88 -4.20 -7.73
N VAL A 126 -2.87 -3.59 -8.33
CA VAL A 126 -2.01 -2.59 -7.70
C VAL A 126 -2.16 -1.26 -8.41
N ARG A 127 -2.55 -0.24 -7.66
CA ARG A 127 -2.60 1.15 -8.10
C ARG A 127 -1.41 1.88 -7.51
N ILE A 128 -0.75 2.72 -8.30
CA ILE A 128 0.45 3.45 -7.88
C ILE A 128 0.10 4.90 -7.59
N GLY A 129 0.16 5.28 -6.32
CA GLY A 129 -0.03 6.65 -5.85
C GLY A 129 1.27 7.45 -5.90
N LEU A 130 1.27 8.53 -6.67
CA LEU A 130 2.38 9.47 -6.80
C LEU A 130 2.13 10.75 -6.00
N GLY A 131 3.16 11.18 -5.28
CA GLY A 131 3.14 12.40 -4.45
C GLY A 131 3.36 13.66 -5.28
N ALA A 132 2.44 14.01 -6.17
CA ALA A 132 2.50 15.19 -7.05
C ALA A 132 2.78 16.50 -6.30
N PHE A 133 2.39 16.60 -5.02
CA PHE A 133 2.70 17.73 -4.15
C PHE A 133 4.21 18.00 -3.94
N LYS A 134 5.07 17.00 -4.13
CA LYS A 134 6.53 17.13 -4.04
C LYS A 134 7.19 17.60 -5.33
N LEU A 135 6.42 17.65 -6.43
CA LEU A 135 6.91 17.88 -7.78
C LEU A 135 6.30 19.13 -8.43
N LEU A 136 5.77 20.05 -7.62
CA LEU A 136 5.12 21.28 -8.11
C LEU A 136 6.03 22.11 -9.02
N GLU A 137 7.32 22.22 -8.65
CA GLU A 137 8.36 22.94 -9.40
C GLU A 137 9.10 22.05 -10.42
N ARG A 138 8.79 20.75 -10.45
CA ARG A 138 9.45 19.74 -11.31
C ARG A 138 8.42 18.87 -12.04
N PRO A 139 7.47 19.45 -12.79
CA PRO A 139 6.41 18.68 -13.45
C PRO A 139 6.94 17.65 -14.45
N SER A 140 8.08 17.90 -15.09
CA SER A 140 8.74 16.94 -16.00
C SER A 140 9.13 15.64 -15.30
N VAL A 141 9.51 15.69 -14.02
CA VAL A 141 9.82 14.48 -13.23
C VAL A 141 8.56 13.63 -13.03
N LEU A 142 7.41 14.26 -12.78
CA LEU A 142 6.14 13.54 -12.68
C LEU A 142 5.73 12.93 -14.02
N GLU A 143 5.89 13.67 -15.12
CA GLU A 143 5.64 13.19 -16.47
C GLU A 143 6.46 11.93 -16.77
N GLU A 144 7.77 11.97 -16.48
CA GLU A 144 8.66 10.84 -16.64
C GLU A 144 8.25 9.65 -15.75
N MET A 145 7.93 9.87 -14.47
CA MET A 145 7.42 8.83 -13.58
C MET A 145 6.19 8.13 -14.18
N ILE A 146 5.20 8.89 -14.65
CA ILE A 146 3.97 8.33 -15.21
C ILE A 146 4.26 7.53 -16.48
N ILE A 147 5.09 8.07 -17.39
CA ILE A 147 5.46 7.38 -18.64
C ILE A 147 6.15 6.05 -18.33
N ARG A 148 7.13 6.05 -17.42
CA ARG A 148 7.88 4.85 -17.06
C ARG A 148 7.03 3.84 -16.31
N LEU A 149 6.19 4.28 -15.37
CA LEU A 149 5.29 3.38 -14.64
C LEU A 149 4.27 2.70 -15.54
N ARG A 150 3.77 3.36 -16.59
CA ARG A 150 2.87 2.75 -17.57
C ARG A 150 3.49 1.51 -18.25
N THR A 151 4.81 1.47 -18.40
CA THR A 151 5.50 0.29 -18.99
C THR A 151 5.39 -0.96 -18.11
N LEU A 152 5.19 -0.79 -16.80
CA LEU A 152 4.96 -1.88 -15.84
C LEU A 152 3.49 -2.32 -15.77
N SER A 153 2.60 -1.67 -16.54
CA SER A 153 1.17 -1.99 -16.63
C SER A 153 0.44 -2.11 -15.27
N PRO A 154 0.56 -1.13 -14.35
CA PRO A 154 -0.24 -1.13 -13.13
C PRO A 154 -1.74 -0.98 -13.45
N ASN A 155 -2.59 -1.39 -12.51
CA ASN A 155 -4.03 -1.23 -12.63
C ASN A 155 -4.41 0.22 -12.94
N GLU A 156 -3.90 1.15 -12.13
CA GLU A 156 -4.08 2.60 -12.29
C GLU A 156 -2.88 3.35 -11.69
N ILE A 157 -2.68 4.59 -12.12
CA ILE A 157 -1.79 5.55 -11.46
C ILE A 157 -2.67 6.63 -10.84
N THR A 158 -2.51 6.88 -9.53
CA THR A 158 -3.25 7.89 -8.78
C THR A 158 -2.33 9.02 -8.35
N LEU A 159 -2.88 10.24 -8.20
CA LEU A 159 -2.10 11.42 -7.86
C LEU A 159 -2.57 12.01 -6.54
N PHE A 160 -1.63 12.29 -5.65
CA PHE A 160 -1.89 12.96 -4.39
C PHE A 160 -1.06 14.25 -4.26
N SER A 161 -1.60 15.38 -3.79
CA SER A 161 -2.99 15.64 -3.40
C SER A 161 -3.70 16.51 -4.44
N LEU A 162 -5.04 16.48 -4.48
CA LEU A 162 -5.84 17.34 -5.37
C LEU A 162 -5.56 18.84 -5.14
N ARG A 163 -5.25 19.25 -3.90
CA ARG A 163 -4.91 20.65 -3.58
C ARG A 163 -3.69 21.12 -4.37
N SER A 164 -2.68 20.26 -4.48
CA SER A 164 -1.45 20.54 -5.22
C SER A 164 -1.71 20.67 -6.72
N LEU A 165 -2.62 19.86 -7.28
CA LEU A 165 -3.05 19.98 -8.67
C LEU A 165 -3.75 21.32 -8.96
N LYS A 166 -4.53 21.82 -8.00
CA LYS A 166 -5.20 23.13 -8.13
C LYS A 166 -4.23 24.31 -8.00
N ALA A 167 -3.16 24.15 -7.22
CA ALA A 167 -2.20 25.21 -6.95
C ALA A 167 -1.15 25.42 -8.05
N SER A 168 -0.93 24.45 -8.95
CA SER A 168 0.06 24.55 -10.03
C SER A 168 -0.58 24.47 -11.42
N ALA A 169 -0.56 25.60 -12.14
CA ALA A 169 -1.02 25.66 -13.53
C ALA A 169 -0.17 24.76 -14.46
N ALA A 170 1.15 24.70 -14.22
CA ALA A 170 2.05 23.83 -14.96
C ALA A 170 1.66 22.36 -14.83
N LEU A 171 1.39 21.91 -13.59
CA LEU A 171 0.96 20.54 -13.31
C LEU A 171 -0.42 20.23 -13.92
N LYS A 172 -1.36 21.17 -13.83
CA LYS A 172 -2.68 21.04 -14.46
C LYS A 172 -2.59 20.92 -15.98
N ASN A 173 -1.74 21.73 -16.62
CA ASN A 173 -1.54 21.69 -18.06
C ASN A 173 -0.85 20.40 -18.49
N LEU A 174 0.15 19.94 -17.74
CA LEU A 174 0.78 18.64 -17.95
C LEU A 174 -0.27 17.52 -17.97
N LEU A 175 -1.08 17.41 -16.91
CA LEU A 175 -2.09 16.35 -16.81
C LEU A 175 -3.14 16.44 -17.92
N LYS A 176 -3.58 17.65 -18.29
CA LYS A 176 -4.47 17.82 -19.44
C LYS A 176 -3.85 17.24 -20.72
N ARG A 177 -2.58 17.55 -21.02
CA ARG A 177 -1.91 16.99 -22.21
C ARG A 177 -1.79 15.47 -22.14
N MET A 178 -1.50 14.92 -20.96
CA MET A 178 -1.27 13.48 -20.81
C MET A 178 -2.54 12.62 -20.85
N PHE A 179 -3.71 13.21 -20.61
CA PHE A 179 -4.96 12.48 -20.42
C PHE A 179 -6.16 13.02 -21.24
N ALA A 180 -6.03 14.12 -21.99
CA ALA A 180 -7.09 14.64 -22.85
C ALA A 180 -7.10 13.99 -24.25
N GLY A 181 -6.80 12.69 -24.33
CA GLY A 181 -6.99 11.89 -25.54
C GLY A 181 -8.44 11.43 -25.67
#